data_AF-A0AB74Q3W7-F1
#
_entry.id   AF-A0AB74Q3W7-F1
#
_cell.length_a   1.000
_cell.length_b   1.000
_cell.length_c   1.000
_cell.angle_alpha   90.00
_cell.angle_beta   90.00
_cell.angle_gamma   90.00
#
_symmetry.space_group_name_H-M   'P 1'
#
loop_
_entity.id
_entity.type
_entity.pdbx_description
1 polymer ?
#
loop_
_entity_poly.entity_id
_entity_poly.type
_entity_poly.pdbx_seq_one_letter_code
_entity_poly.pdbx_strand_id
1 'polypeptide(L)'
;MSLKTKKGVNLPGVRVSLPGITEKDAEDIRFGIKENVDFIAASFVRRPSDVLEIREILEEQKANISVFPKIENQEGIDNIAEILEVSDGLMVARW
;
A
#
# COMPACT_ATOMS: atom_id res chain seq x y z
N MET A 1 -4.28 -24.40 23.16
CA MET A 1 -4.15 -23.48 22.00
C MET A 1 -3.15 -22.40 22.40
N SER A 2 -1.96 -22.34 21.81
CA SER A 2 -0.88 -21.44 22.23
C SER A 2 -0.59 -20.36 21.19
N LEU A 3 -0.25 -19.16 21.67
CA LEU A 3 0.25 -18.06 20.85
C LEU A 3 1.65 -18.43 20.32
N LYS A 4 1.84 -18.34 19.01
CA LYS A 4 3.16 -18.57 18.37
C LYS A 4 3.87 -17.25 18.13
N THR A 5 5.17 -17.28 17.90
CA THR A 5 5.99 -16.10 17.58
C THR A 5 5.61 -15.49 16.23
N LYS A 6 5.76 -14.16 16.08
CA LYS A 6 5.47 -13.38 14.86
C LYS A 6 4.03 -13.49 14.35
N LYS A 7 3.06 -13.35 15.26
CA LYS A 7 1.63 -13.25 14.88
C LYS A 7 1.28 -11.81 14.59
N GLY A 8 0.60 -11.57 13.47
CA GLY A 8 0.04 -10.28 13.12
C GLY A 8 -1.09 -9.91 14.08
N VAL A 9 -1.25 -8.60 14.31
CA VAL A 9 -2.30 -8.04 15.17
C VAL A 9 -2.99 -6.95 14.38
N ASN A 10 -4.32 -7.00 14.32
CA ASN A 10 -5.16 -5.98 13.69
C ASN A 10 -5.93 -5.23 14.78
N LEU A 11 -6.08 -3.91 14.62
CA LEU A 11 -6.86 -3.06 15.52
C LEU A 11 -8.11 -2.53 14.79
N PRO A 12 -9.28 -3.18 14.92
CA PRO A 12 -10.51 -2.72 14.29
C PRO A 12 -10.94 -1.34 14.80
N GLY A 13 -11.34 -0.45 13.90
CA GLY A 13 -11.89 0.86 14.24
C GLY A 13 -10.88 1.88 14.77
N VAL A 14 -9.57 1.57 14.77
CA VAL A 14 -8.52 2.47 15.23
C VAL A 14 -7.73 3.00 14.03
N ARG A 15 -7.54 4.33 13.98
CA ARG A 15 -6.58 4.94 13.06
C ARG A 15 -5.17 4.65 13.54
N VAL A 16 -4.41 3.96 12.72
CA VAL A 16 -3.06 3.53 13.08
C VAL A 16 -2.06 4.53 12.49
N SER A 17 -1.17 5.08 13.32
CA SER A 17 -0.11 5.99 12.85
C SER A 17 1.13 5.21 12.40
N LEU A 18 0.99 4.46 11.31
CA LEU A 18 2.10 3.79 10.61
C LEU A 18 2.37 4.53 9.28
N PRO A 19 3.63 4.55 8.80
CA PRO A 19 3.95 5.07 7.48
C PRO A 19 3.18 4.32 6.38
N GLY A 20 3.05 4.92 5.19
CA GLY A 20 2.39 4.28 4.05
C GLY A 20 3.17 3.07 3.55
N ILE A 21 4.50 3.17 3.53
CA ILE A 21 5.42 2.09 3.21
C ILE A 21 6.53 1.93 4.26
N THR A 22 7.07 0.72 4.38
CA THR A 22 8.30 0.46 5.16
C THR A 22 9.54 0.62 4.29
N GLU A 23 10.73 0.69 4.90
CA GLU A 23 11.99 0.70 4.15
C GLU A 23 12.13 -0.53 3.24
N LYS A 24 11.68 -1.70 3.72
CA LYS A 24 11.68 -2.92 2.93
C LYS A 24 10.76 -2.81 1.71
N ASP A 25 9.59 -2.19 1.86
CA ASP A 25 8.68 -1.98 0.74
C ASP A 25 9.31 -1.05 -0.30
N ALA A 26 10.02 0.00 0.13
CA ALA A 26 10.77 0.87 -0.77
C ALA A 26 11.88 0.12 -1.54
N GLU A 27 12.60 -0.78 -0.88
CA GLU A 27 13.57 -1.69 -1.54
C GLU A 27 12.88 -2.61 -2.56
N ASP A 28 11.75 -3.22 -2.21
CA ASP A 28 10.99 -4.11 -3.08
C ASP A 28 10.43 -3.36 -4.31
N ILE A 29 9.97 -2.11 -4.14
CA ILE A 29 9.52 -1.26 -5.25
C ILE A 29 10.68 -0.98 -6.21
N ARG A 30 11.85 -0.59 -5.69
CA ARG A 30 13.05 -0.34 -6.52
C ARG A 30 13.51 -1.60 -7.25
N PHE A 31 13.38 -2.76 -6.61
CA PHE A 31 13.60 -4.05 -7.26
C PHE A 31 12.58 -4.30 -8.38
N GLY A 32 11.29 -4.05 -8.16
CA GLY A 32 10.25 -4.16 -9.18
C GLY A 32 10.49 -3.24 -10.39
N ILE A 33 10.95 -2.01 -10.15
CA ILE A 33 11.37 -1.07 -11.21
C ILE A 33 12.47 -1.68 -12.08
N LYS A 34 13.50 -2.25 -11.44
CA LYS A 34 14.63 -2.89 -12.15
C LYS A 34 14.17 -4.05 -13.05
N GLU A 35 13.19 -4.81 -12.59
CA GLU A 35 12.64 -5.96 -13.33
C GLU A 35 11.53 -5.57 -14.33
N ASN A 36 11.20 -4.28 -14.45
CA ASN A 36 10.15 -3.75 -15.34
C ASN A 36 8.78 -4.39 -15.10
N VAL A 37 8.37 -4.53 -13.83
CA VAL A 37 7.03 -5.02 -13.50
C VAL A 37 5.94 -4.05 -13.97
N ASP A 38 4.78 -4.57 -14.36
CA ASP A 38 3.67 -3.73 -14.84
C ASP A 38 2.86 -3.09 -13.70
N PHE A 39 2.77 -3.77 -12.56
CA PHE A 39 1.86 -3.43 -11.47
C PHE A 39 2.52 -3.56 -10.09
N ILE A 40 2.21 -2.62 -9.19
CA ILE A 40 2.48 -2.71 -7.76
C ILE A 40 1.15 -2.76 -7.01
N ALA A 41 0.95 -3.80 -6.21
CA ALA A 41 -0.19 -3.91 -5.30
C ALA A 41 0.20 -3.51 -3.88
N ALA A 42 -0.19 -2.31 -3.44
CA ALA A 42 0.21 -1.73 -2.16
C ALA A 42 -0.69 -2.24 -1.02
N SER A 43 -0.11 -2.85 0.01
CA SER A 43 -0.88 -3.43 1.13
C SER A 43 -1.23 -2.40 2.19
N PHE A 44 -2.36 -2.61 2.90
CA PHE A 44 -2.79 -1.74 4.02
C PHE A 44 -2.87 -0.23 3.71
N VAL A 45 -3.25 0.12 2.47
CA VAL A 45 -3.44 1.53 2.10
C VAL A 45 -4.66 2.09 2.81
N ARG A 46 -4.48 3.27 3.41
CA ARG A 46 -5.47 3.93 4.26
C ARG A 46 -5.74 5.36 3.85
N ARG A 47 -4.76 6.03 3.24
CA ARG A 47 -4.80 7.44 2.87
C ARG A 47 -4.19 7.66 1.49
N PRO A 48 -4.54 8.75 0.79
CA PRO A 48 -3.89 9.11 -0.48
C PRO A 48 -2.37 9.22 -0.36
N SER A 49 -1.88 9.73 0.78
CA SER A 49 -0.45 9.84 1.06
C SER A 49 0.30 8.52 0.94
N ASP A 50 -0.33 7.40 1.31
CA ASP A 50 0.33 6.09 1.28
C ASP A 50 0.59 5.64 -0.18
N VAL A 51 -0.27 6.06 -1.13
CA VAL A 51 -0.08 5.82 -2.57
C VAL A 51 0.94 6.81 -3.15
N LEU A 52 0.87 8.07 -2.73
CA LEU A 52 1.79 9.12 -3.18
C LEU A 52 3.25 8.84 -2.79
N GLU A 53 3.50 8.25 -1.61
CA GLU A 53 4.83 7.77 -1.20
C GLU A 53 5.42 6.76 -2.22
N ILE A 54 4.60 5.88 -2.79
CA ILE A 54 5.03 4.92 -3.82
C ILE A 54 5.28 5.65 -5.14
N ARG A 55 4.38 6.58 -5.51
CA ARG A 55 4.51 7.35 -6.76
C ARG A 55 5.76 8.21 -6.77
N GLU A 56 6.15 8.81 -5.65
CA GLU A 56 7.38 9.59 -5.54
C GLU A 56 8.61 8.74 -5.93
N ILE A 57 8.71 7.51 -5.41
CA ILE A 57 9.79 6.57 -5.78
C ILE A 57 9.76 6.24 -7.28
N LEU A 58 8.57 6.02 -7.84
CA LEU A 58 8.42 5.71 -9.27
C LEU A 58 8.81 6.91 -10.15
N GLU A 59 8.40 8.12 -9.79
CA GLU A 59 8.68 9.37 -10.50
C GLU A 59 10.18 9.69 -10.50
N GLU A 60 10.87 9.53 -9.37
CA GLU A 60 12.32 9.69 -9.26
C GLU A 60 13.08 8.82 -10.27
N GLN A 61 12.58 7.60 -10.52
CA GLN A 61 13.17 6.64 -11.44
C GLN A 61 12.55 6.69 -12.85
N LYS A 62 11.58 7.59 -13.09
CA LYS A 62 10.80 7.68 -14.34
C LYS A 62 10.15 6.35 -14.74
N ALA A 63 9.74 5.56 -13.75
CA ALA A 63 9.12 4.26 -13.93
C ALA A 63 7.62 4.44 -14.22
N ASN A 64 7.14 3.85 -15.32
CA ASN A 64 5.72 3.84 -15.67
C ASN A 64 5.08 2.54 -15.19
N ILE A 65 4.82 2.45 -13.89
CA ILE A 65 4.23 1.27 -13.23
C ILE A 65 2.91 1.67 -12.61
N SER A 66 1.87 0.87 -12.82
CA SER A 66 0.55 1.17 -12.27
C SER A 66 0.44 0.75 -10.80
N VAL A 67 -0.11 1.62 -9.95
CA VAL A 67 -0.25 1.39 -8.50
C VAL A 67 -1.69 1.06 -8.13
N PHE A 68 -1.88 -0.10 -7.51
CA PHE A 68 -3.15 -0.66 -7.08
C PHE A 68 -3.19 -0.78 -5.56
N PRO A 69 -3.77 0.19 -4.83
CA PRO A 69 -3.98 0.08 -3.39
C PRO A 69 -4.88 -1.09 -3.02
N LYS A 70 -4.51 -1.79 -1.96
CA LYS A 70 -5.32 -2.83 -1.32
C LYS A 70 -6.02 -2.25 -0.10
N ILE A 71 -7.35 -2.28 -0.13
CA ILE A 71 -8.18 -1.79 0.98
C ILE A 71 -8.47 -2.95 1.93
N GLU A 72 -8.01 -2.80 3.18
CA GLU A 72 -7.98 -3.87 4.18
C GLU A 72 -8.57 -3.44 5.54
N ASN A 73 -8.90 -2.16 5.72
CA ASN A 73 -9.43 -1.65 6.98
C ASN A 73 -10.49 -0.54 6.77
N GLN A 74 -11.11 -0.12 7.88
CA GLN A 74 -12.16 0.90 7.85
C GLN A 74 -11.67 2.26 7.33
N GLU A 75 -10.46 2.67 7.72
CA GLU A 75 -9.90 3.96 7.28
C GLU A 75 -9.72 4.03 5.76
N GLY A 76 -9.26 2.95 5.13
CA GLY A 76 -9.17 2.87 3.67
C GLY A 76 -10.54 2.86 2.97
N ILE A 77 -11.58 2.30 3.62
CA ILE A 77 -12.96 2.39 3.12
C ILE A 77 -13.48 3.82 3.23
N ASP A 78 -13.23 4.49 4.36
CA ASP A 78 -13.68 5.87 4.61
C ASP A 78 -13.05 6.85 3.60
N ASN A 79 -11.79 6.63 3.22
CA ASN A 79 -11.03 7.49 2.30
C ASN A 79 -11.01 6.98 0.85
N ILE A 80 -11.88 6.02 0.50
CA ILE A 80 -11.78 5.28 -0.78
C ILE A 80 -11.79 6.18 -2.02
N ALA A 81 -12.61 7.22 -2.01
CA ALA A 81 -12.71 8.15 -3.14
C ALA A 81 -11.38 8.89 -3.34
N GLU A 82 -10.81 9.44 -2.26
CA GLU A 82 -9.55 10.18 -2.31
C GLU A 82 -8.36 9.29 -2.68
N ILE A 83 -8.36 8.02 -2.23
CA ILE A 83 -7.35 7.04 -2.62
C ILE A 83 -7.43 6.75 -4.12
N LEU A 84 -8.63 6.59 -4.67
CA LEU A 84 -8.83 6.34 -6.10
C LEU A 84 -8.36 7.50 -6.98
N GLU A 85 -8.53 8.76 -6.55
CA GLU A 85 -8.06 9.93 -7.30
C GLU A 85 -6.55 9.92 -7.57
N VAL A 86 -5.77 9.25 -6.70
CA VAL A 86 -4.32 9.14 -6.82
C VAL A 86 -3.87 7.74 -7.25
N SER A 87 -4.77 6.85 -7.66
CA SER A 87 -4.46 5.45 -7.96
C SER A 87 -4.80 5.07 -9.40
N ASP A 88 -4.12 4.06 -9.92
CA ASP A 88 -4.37 3.56 -11.29
C ASP A 88 -5.44 2.45 -11.31
N GLY A 89 -5.86 2.00 -10.12
CA GLY A 89 -6.90 1.01 -9.91
C GLY A 89 -7.09 0.71 -8.42
N LEU A 90 -7.65 -0.45 -8.10
CA LEU A 90 -7.95 -0.84 -6.72
C LEU A 90 -7.94 -2.37 -6.60
N MET A 91 -7.59 -2.87 -5.40
CA MET A 91 -7.78 -4.26 -5.02
C MET A 91 -8.61 -4.35 -3.73
N VAL A 92 -9.70 -5.12 -3.77
CA VAL A 92 -10.52 -5.42 -2.58
C VAL A 92 -10.01 -6.70 -1.94
N ALA A 93 -9.28 -6.57 -0.83
CA ALA A 93 -8.78 -7.70 -0.07
C ALA A 93 -9.84 -8.14 0.97
N ARG A 94 -10.38 -9.35 0.81
CA ARG A 94 -11.56 -9.83 1.57
C ARG A 94 -11.21 -10.74 2.77
N TRP A 95 -9.96 -10.73 3.22
CA TRP A 95 -9.40 -11.71 4.17
C TRP A 95 -9.49 -11.26 5.62
#